data_AF-A0AAE1K9I4-F1
#
_entry.id   AF-A0AAE1K9I4-F1
#
_cell.length_a   1.000
_cell.length_b   1.000
_cell.length_c   1.000
_cell.angle_alpha   90.00
_cell.angle_beta   90.00
_cell.angle_gamma   90.00
#
_symmetry.space_group_name_H-M   'P 1'
#
loop_
_entity.id
_entity.type
_entity.pdbx_description
1 polymer ?
#
loop_
_entity_poly.entity_id
_entity_poly.type
_entity_poly.pdbx_seq_one_letter_code
_entity_poly.pdbx_strand_id
1 'polypeptide(L)'
;MRGVLTEETKKGGGIEETEKGGDIEEETEKGGDIEEETEKGGDIEEETEKGGDIEEETEKGGDIEEETEKGGDIEEETEKGGDIEEETEKGGDIEEETEKGGDIEEETEKGGDIEEETEKGGDIEEETEKGGDIEEETEKGGDIEEETEKGGDIEEEAEKGGDIEEETEKGGDIEEETEKGGDIEEETEKGGGIEEETEKGGGIEEETEKGGGIEEETEKGGGIEEETEKGGGIEEETKK
;
A
#
# COMPACT_ATOMS: atom_id res chain seq x y z
N MET A 1 -13.66 8.68 -29.40
CA MET A 1 -14.83 9.36 -28.83
C MET A 1 -14.81 8.81 -27.43
N ARG A 2 -14.62 9.62 -26.39
CA ARG A 2 -14.91 9.13 -25.03
C ARG A 2 -16.39 8.82 -25.00
N GLY A 3 -16.72 7.55 -24.85
CA GLY A 3 -18.03 7.13 -24.39
C GLY A 3 -17.86 6.97 -22.89
N VAL A 4 -18.76 7.57 -22.11
CA VAL A 4 -18.90 7.23 -20.70
C VAL A 4 -19.98 6.15 -20.68
N LEU A 5 -19.67 4.98 -20.11
CA LEU A 5 -20.67 3.96 -19.82
C LEU A 5 -21.22 4.25 -18.43
N THR A 6 -22.52 4.56 -18.37
CA THR A 6 -23.25 4.76 -17.09
C THR A 6 -24.33 3.69 -17.02
N GLU A 7 -24.20 2.71 -16.13
CA GLU A 7 -25.20 1.65 -15.93
C GLU A 7 -25.83 1.71 -14.52
N GLU A 8 -26.92 2.45 -14.33
CA GLU A 8 -27.78 2.29 -13.14
C GLU A 8 -28.55 0.94 -13.21
N THR A 9 -27.98 -0.17 -12.75
CA THR A 9 -28.73 -1.45 -12.64
C THR A 9 -28.52 -2.21 -11.33
N LYS A 10 -29.56 -2.96 -10.89
CA LYS A 10 -29.61 -3.71 -9.62
C LYS A 10 -28.72 -4.97 -9.56
N LYS A 11 -27.77 -5.11 -10.47
CA LYS A 11 -26.83 -6.23 -10.59
C LYS A 11 -25.73 -5.75 -11.55
N GLY A 12 -24.66 -5.23 -10.95
CA GLY A 12 -23.48 -4.67 -11.57
C GLY A 12 -22.64 -5.60 -12.41
N GLY A 13 -21.77 -5.01 -13.19
CA GLY A 13 -20.71 -5.67 -13.96
C GLY A 13 -20.58 -5.11 -15.38
N GLY A 14 -19.42 -4.48 -15.64
CA GLY A 14 -19.02 -3.87 -16.91
C GLY A 14 -17.79 -4.56 -17.49
N ILE A 15 -17.72 -4.72 -18.81
CA ILE A 15 -16.49 -5.21 -19.49
C ILE A 15 -16.22 -4.29 -20.67
N GLU A 16 -15.07 -3.62 -20.69
CA GLU A 16 -14.63 -2.74 -21.77
C GLU A 16 -13.24 -3.14 -22.32
N GLU A 17 -13.20 -3.65 -23.57
CA GLU A 17 -11.94 -3.90 -24.31
C GLU A 17 -11.77 -2.86 -25.43
N THR A 18 -10.81 -1.93 -25.33
CA THR A 18 -10.60 -0.91 -26.40
C THR A 18 -9.16 -0.40 -26.60
N GLU A 19 -8.87 0.17 -27.78
CA GLU A 19 -7.58 0.86 -28.05
C GLU A 19 -7.45 2.22 -27.29
N LYS A 20 -8.51 2.71 -26.64
CA LYS A 20 -8.54 4.00 -25.93
C LYS A 20 -9.57 3.92 -24.82
N GLY A 21 -9.10 3.97 -23.57
CA GLY A 21 -9.92 3.97 -22.38
C GLY A 21 -11.11 4.91 -22.41
N GLY A 22 -12.10 4.50 -21.64
CA GLY A 22 -13.38 5.15 -21.51
C GLY A 22 -13.81 5.11 -20.06
N ASP A 23 -14.11 6.28 -19.52
CA ASP A 23 -14.48 6.45 -18.12
C ASP A 23 -15.72 5.59 -17.75
N ILE A 24 -15.60 4.74 -16.72
CA ILE A 24 -16.64 3.84 -16.17
C ILE A 24 -17.12 4.42 -14.83
N GLU A 25 -18.43 4.51 -14.64
CA GLU A 25 -19.04 4.95 -13.37
C GLU A 25 -20.16 3.96 -12.96
N GLU A 26 -20.05 3.33 -11.80
CA GLU A 26 -21.02 2.39 -11.24
C GLU A 26 -21.44 2.74 -9.78
N GLU A 27 -22.76 2.77 -9.49
CA GLU A 27 -23.30 2.99 -8.13
C GLU A 27 -24.36 1.92 -7.82
N THR A 28 -24.10 1.02 -6.86
CA THR A 28 -25.02 -0.10 -6.56
C THR A 28 -25.16 -0.53 -5.09
N GLU A 29 -26.25 -1.24 -4.76
CA GLU A 29 -26.43 -1.84 -3.41
C GLU A 29 -25.57 -3.12 -3.21
N LYS A 30 -25.01 -3.66 -4.30
CA LYS A 30 -24.22 -4.89 -4.40
C LYS A 30 -23.41 -4.81 -5.67
N GLY A 31 -22.10 -4.68 -5.54
CA GLY A 31 -21.20 -4.57 -6.67
C GLY A 31 -21.25 -5.77 -7.60
N GLY A 32 -20.61 -5.58 -8.73
CA GLY A 32 -20.34 -6.63 -9.67
C GLY A 32 -19.14 -6.28 -10.53
N ASP A 33 -18.47 -7.32 -10.98
CA ASP A 33 -17.13 -7.30 -11.51
C ASP A 33 -16.98 -6.34 -12.72
N ILE A 34 -16.07 -5.37 -12.62
CA ILE A 34 -15.65 -4.44 -13.67
C ILE A 34 -14.31 -4.92 -14.25
N GLU A 35 -14.24 -5.11 -15.57
CA GLU A 35 -13.00 -5.49 -16.27
C GLU A 35 -12.69 -4.46 -17.39
N GLU A 36 -11.55 -3.79 -17.36
CA GLU A 36 -11.05 -2.88 -18.42
C GLU A 36 -9.65 -3.28 -18.94
N GLU A 37 -9.51 -3.48 -20.27
CA GLU A 37 -8.20 -3.76 -20.91
C GLU A 37 -7.95 -2.74 -22.04
N THR A 38 -6.92 -1.89 -21.89
CA THR A 38 -6.65 -0.81 -22.87
C THR A 38 -5.18 -0.39 -23.10
N GLU A 39 -4.88 0.21 -24.27
CA GLU A 39 -3.55 0.83 -24.50
C GLU A 39 -3.33 2.17 -23.74
N LYS A 40 -4.40 2.74 -23.16
CA LYS A 40 -4.43 4.04 -22.48
C LYS A 40 -5.65 4.05 -21.56
N GLY A 41 -5.44 4.14 -20.25
CA GLY A 41 -6.51 4.01 -19.26
C GLY A 41 -7.67 4.98 -19.42
N GLY A 42 -8.77 4.54 -18.84
CA GLY A 42 -9.93 5.33 -18.45
C GLY A 42 -9.84 5.68 -16.96
N ASP A 43 -10.89 6.29 -16.44
CA ASP A 43 -11.04 6.48 -15.00
C ASP A 43 -12.21 5.55 -14.59
N ILE A 44 -12.04 4.70 -13.58
CA ILE A 44 -13.07 3.78 -13.05
C ILE A 44 -13.51 4.29 -11.68
N GLU A 45 -14.81 4.59 -11.52
CA GLU A 45 -15.41 4.96 -10.24
C GLU A 45 -16.49 3.92 -9.85
N GLU A 46 -16.34 3.20 -8.73
CA GLU A 46 -17.35 2.27 -8.18
C GLU A 46 -17.75 2.59 -6.73
N GLU A 47 -19.05 2.84 -6.49
CA GLU A 47 -19.61 3.02 -5.13
C GLU A 47 -20.59 1.89 -4.79
N THR A 48 -20.32 1.11 -3.73
CA THR A 48 -21.22 0.02 -3.32
C THR A 48 -21.42 -0.21 -1.81
N GLU A 49 -22.58 -0.77 -1.44
CA GLU A 49 -22.77 -1.25 -0.06
C GLU A 49 -22.05 -2.60 0.25
N LYS A 50 -21.71 -3.42 -0.76
CA LYS A 50 -21.23 -4.82 -0.59
C LYS A 50 -20.50 -5.33 -1.84
N GLY A 51 -19.19 -5.48 -1.75
CA GLY A 51 -18.34 -6.08 -2.77
C GLY A 51 -18.34 -5.30 -4.08
N GLY A 52 -17.52 -5.76 -5.00
CA GLY A 52 -17.11 -5.08 -6.22
C GLY A 52 -15.74 -5.67 -6.51
N ASP A 53 -15.48 -6.08 -7.75
CA ASP A 53 -14.15 -6.56 -8.10
C ASP A 53 -13.76 -5.72 -9.32
N ILE A 54 -12.69 -4.94 -9.26
CA ILE A 54 -12.19 -4.12 -10.37
C ILE A 54 -10.89 -4.73 -10.89
N GLU A 55 -10.84 -5.07 -12.17
CA GLU A 55 -9.63 -5.53 -12.87
C GLU A 55 -9.31 -4.56 -14.01
N GLU A 56 -8.20 -3.82 -13.92
CA GLU A 56 -7.72 -2.89 -14.96
C GLU A 56 -6.30 -3.26 -15.47
N GLU A 57 -6.17 -3.53 -16.77
CA GLU A 57 -4.87 -3.72 -17.43
C GLU A 57 -4.62 -2.59 -18.45
N THR A 58 -3.56 -1.78 -18.23
CA THR A 58 -3.20 -0.72 -19.17
C THR A 58 -1.71 -0.59 -19.55
N GLU A 59 -1.45 -0.07 -20.75
CA GLU A 59 -0.08 0.38 -21.06
C GLU A 59 0.29 1.74 -20.41
N LYS A 60 -0.69 2.61 -20.09
CA LYS A 60 -0.44 4.04 -19.74
C LYS A 60 -1.60 4.66 -18.96
N GLY A 61 -1.41 4.80 -17.66
CA GLY A 61 -2.33 5.42 -16.71
C GLY A 61 -3.67 4.71 -16.67
N GLY A 62 -4.52 5.17 -15.76
CA GLY A 62 -5.73 4.51 -15.31
C GLY A 62 -5.91 5.03 -13.89
N ASP A 63 -7.09 5.50 -13.54
CA ASP A 63 -7.32 5.97 -12.18
C ASP A 63 -8.52 5.16 -11.66
N ILE A 64 -8.38 4.45 -10.54
CA ILE A 64 -9.43 3.63 -9.92
C ILE A 64 -9.83 4.28 -8.60
N GLU A 65 -11.12 4.55 -8.42
CA GLU A 65 -11.72 5.02 -7.16
C GLU A 65 -12.83 4.03 -6.74
N GLU A 66 -12.64 3.31 -5.63
CA GLU A 66 -13.63 2.38 -5.07
C GLU A 66 -14.03 2.76 -3.63
N GLU A 67 -15.35 2.94 -3.39
CA GLU A 67 -15.90 3.15 -2.05
C GLU A 67 -16.84 1.99 -1.69
N THR A 68 -16.49 1.20 -0.65
CA THR A 68 -17.34 0.09 -0.19
C THR A 68 -17.62 0.03 1.32
N GLU A 69 -18.86 -0.36 1.70
CA GLU A 69 -19.10 -0.66 3.13
C GLU A 69 -18.52 -2.03 3.57
N LYS A 70 -18.32 -2.99 2.64
CA LYS A 70 -17.96 -4.40 2.95
C LYS A 70 -17.32 -5.11 1.75
N GLY A 71 -16.00 -5.18 1.77
CA GLY A 71 -15.16 -5.82 0.76
C GLY A 71 -15.30 -5.15 -0.60
N GLY A 72 -14.33 -5.43 -1.45
CA GLY A 72 -13.99 -4.75 -2.67
C GLY A 72 -12.61 -5.30 -2.99
N ASP A 73 -12.36 -5.72 -4.22
CA ASP A 73 -11.05 -6.25 -4.58
C ASP A 73 -10.60 -5.48 -5.84
N ILE A 74 -9.44 -4.81 -5.78
CA ILE A 74 -8.86 -4.06 -6.91
C ILE A 74 -7.60 -4.81 -7.39
N GLU A 75 -7.53 -5.09 -8.70
CA GLU A 75 -6.34 -5.63 -9.38
C GLU A 75 -5.97 -4.67 -10.53
N GLU A 76 -4.85 -3.95 -10.41
CA GLU A 76 -4.33 -3.05 -11.47
C GLU A 76 -2.95 -3.49 -11.97
N GLU A 77 -2.82 -3.66 -13.29
CA GLU A 77 -1.51 -3.83 -13.96
C GLU A 77 -1.25 -2.66 -14.94
N THR A 78 -0.25 -1.81 -14.66
CA THR A 78 0.09 -0.69 -15.56
C THR A 78 1.59 -0.51 -15.91
N GLU A 79 1.94 -0.29 -17.19
CA GLU A 79 3.34 -0.04 -17.60
C GLU A 79 3.86 1.36 -17.16
N LYS A 80 2.98 2.36 -16.96
CA LYS A 80 3.32 3.76 -16.61
C LYS A 80 2.17 4.54 -15.94
N GLY A 81 2.33 4.90 -14.66
CA GLY A 81 1.32 5.62 -13.88
C GLY A 81 0.09 4.76 -13.64
N GLY A 82 -0.81 5.21 -12.79
CA GLY A 82 -1.89 4.36 -12.28
C GLY A 82 -2.12 4.87 -10.88
N ASP A 83 -3.31 5.37 -10.58
CA ASP A 83 -3.59 5.89 -9.24
C ASP A 83 -4.80 5.11 -8.69
N ILE A 84 -4.65 4.46 -7.53
CA ILE A 84 -5.70 3.70 -6.85
C ILE A 84 -6.10 4.45 -5.56
N GLU A 85 -7.39 4.71 -5.38
CA GLU A 85 -7.98 5.22 -4.14
C GLU A 85 -9.08 4.23 -3.68
N GLU A 86 -8.87 3.53 -2.57
CA GLU A 86 -9.87 2.64 -1.97
C GLU A 86 -10.28 3.11 -0.56
N GLU A 87 -11.59 3.27 -0.33
CA GLU A 87 -12.16 3.46 1.02
C GLU A 87 -13.09 2.29 1.37
N THR A 88 -12.68 1.45 2.33
CA THR A 88 -13.49 0.31 2.78
C THR A 88 -13.74 0.22 4.29
N GLU A 89 -15.02 0.09 4.70
CA GLU A 89 -15.34 -0.08 6.14
C GLU A 89 -14.88 -1.45 6.71
N LYS A 90 -14.81 -2.52 5.90
CA LYS A 90 -14.47 -3.92 6.31
C LYS A 90 -13.97 -4.78 5.14
N GLY A 91 -12.75 -5.30 5.23
CA GLY A 91 -12.11 -6.01 4.10
C GLY A 91 -11.70 -5.02 3.03
N GLY A 92 -11.31 -5.52 1.86
CA GLY A 92 -10.66 -4.70 0.84
C GLY A 92 -9.36 -5.40 0.52
N ASP A 93 -9.13 -5.79 -0.71
CA ASP A 93 -7.84 -6.37 -1.12
C ASP A 93 -7.36 -5.56 -2.35
N ILE A 94 -6.17 -4.97 -2.30
CA ILE A 94 -5.55 -4.24 -3.42
C ILE A 94 -4.31 -5.02 -3.90
N GLU A 95 -4.23 -5.28 -5.20
CA GLU A 95 -3.03 -5.81 -5.88
C GLU A 95 -2.66 -4.86 -7.03
N GLU A 96 -1.51 -4.16 -6.92
CA GLU A 96 -0.99 -3.27 -7.98
C GLU A 96 0.41 -3.72 -8.46
N GLU A 97 0.57 -3.89 -9.79
CA GLU A 97 1.90 -4.03 -10.42
C GLU A 97 2.17 -2.87 -11.40
N THR A 98 3.16 -2.02 -11.09
CA THR A 98 3.51 -0.87 -11.93
C THR A 98 5.00 -0.73 -12.31
N GLU A 99 5.30 -0.61 -13.63
CA GLU A 99 6.70 -0.49 -14.08
C GLU A 99 7.32 0.90 -13.77
N LYS A 100 6.50 1.97 -13.67
CA LYS A 100 6.96 3.37 -13.52
C LYS A 100 5.88 4.33 -12.97
N GLY A 101 6.02 4.73 -11.71
CA GLY A 101 5.12 5.71 -11.07
C GLY A 101 3.75 5.11 -10.87
N GLY A 102 3.07 5.50 -9.82
CA GLY A 102 1.74 5.05 -9.47
C GLY A 102 1.58 5.36 -8.00
N ASP A 103 0.38 5.75 -7.60
CA ASP A 103 0.14 6.20 -6.24
C ASP A 103 -1.05 5.39 -5.69
N ILE A 104 -0.89 4.75 -4.52
CA ILE A 104 -1.95 4.02 -3.81
C ILE A 104 -2.33 4.80 -2.56
N GLU A 105 -3.63 5.02 -2.35
CA GLU A 105 -4.21 5.52 -1.10
C GLU A 105 -5.30 4.54 -0.64
N GLU A 106 -5.09 3.81 0.47
CA GLU A 106 -6.11 2.94 1.08
C GLU A 106 -6.52 3.44 2.48
N GLU A 107 -7.83 3.60 2.72
CA GLU A 107 -8.40 3.79 4.07
C GLU A 107 -9.31 2.63 4.47
N THR A 108 -8.90 1.85 5.47
CA THR A 108 -9.65 0.67 5.93
C THR A 108 -9.97 0.63 7.44
N GLU A 109 -11.26 0.56 7.79
CA GLU A 109 -11.65 0.54 9.23
C GLU A 109 -11.33 -0.82 9.90
N LYS A 110 -11.32 -1.93 9.14
CA LYS A 110 -11.14 -3.30 9.67
C LYS A 110 -10.67 -4.32 8.63
N GLY A 111 -9.38 -4.61 8.62
CA GLY A 111 -8.78 -5.66 7.80
C GLY A 111 -8.83 -5.28 6.34
N GLY A 112 -7.73 -5.51 5.66
CA GLY A 112 -7.55 -5.42 4.22
C GLY A 112 -6.18 -6.00 3.94
N ASP A 113 -5.93 -6.40 2.70
CA ASP A 113 -4.63 -6.91 2.30
C ASP A 113 -4.13 -6.05 1.11
N ILE A 114 -2.95 -5.43 1.23
CA ILE A 114 -2.29 -4.68 0.13
C ILE A 114 -1.07 -5.46 -0.33
N GLU A 115 -0.97 -5.65 -1.65
CA GLU A 115 0.25 -6.13 -2.32
C GLU A 115 0.62 -5.14 -3.45
N GLU A 116 1.73 -4.43 -3.29
CA GLU A 116 2.24 -3.46 -4.27
C GLU A 116 3.63 -3.84 -4.77
N GLU A 117 3.82 -3.84 -6.09
CA GLU A 117 5.13 -3.97 -6.71
C GLU A 117 5.41 -2.84 -7.73
N THR A 118 6.35 -1.94 -7.41
CA THR A 118 6.80 -0.87 -8.30
C THR A 118 8.28 -0.88 -8.70
N GLU A 119 8.56 -0.90 -10.01
CA GLU A 119 9.96 -0.92 -10.48
C GLU A 119 10.67 0.45 -10.34
N LYS A 120 9.92 1.57 -10.40
CA LYS A 120 10.49 2.94 -10.44
C LYS A 120 9.53 4.06 -10.00
N GLY A 121 9.66 4.49 -8.74
CA GLY A 121 8.90 5.62 -8.19
C GLY A 121 7.44 5.25 -8.02
N GLY A 122 6.82 5.74 -6.97
CA GLY A 122 5.44 5.53 -6.59
C GLY A 122 5.35 5.89 -5.12
N ASP A 123 4.20 6.37 -4.67
CA ASP A 123 3.98 6.77 -3.29
C ASP A 123 2.80 5.95 -2.77
N ILE A 124 2.95 5.31 -1.60
CA ILE A 124 1.91 4.46 -1.00
C ILE A 124 1.56 5.03 0.37
N GLU A 125 0.25 5.24 0.60
CA GLU A 125 -0.30 5.74 1.86
C GLU A 125 -1.43 4.80 2.32
N GLU A 126 -1.24 4.15 3.47
CA GLU A 126 -2.21 3.21 4.05
C GLU A 126 -2.64 3.66 5.45
N GLU A 127 -3.96 3.70 5.68
CA GLU A 127 -4.54 3.96 7.00
C GLU A 127 -5.47 2.81 7.45
N THR A 128 -5.01 2.00 8.41
CA THR A 128 -5.80 0.90 8.98
C THR A 128 -6.15 1.04 10.46
N GLU A 129 -7.46 1.03 10.80
CA GLU A 129 -7.86 1.11 12.22
C GLU A 129 -7.65 -0.22 12.98
N LYS A 130 -7.74 -1.38 12.29
CA LYS A 130 -7.72 -2.71 12.93
C LYS A 130 -7.30 -3.86 12.00
N GLY A 131 -6.01 -4.20 12.03
CA GLY A 131 -5.47 -5.35 11.33
C GLY A 131 -5.48 -5.13 9.83
N GLY A 132 -4.57 -5.80 9.16
CA GLY A 132 -4.34 -5.79 7.72
C GLY A 132 -2.99 -6.47 7.49
N ASP A 133 -2.77 -6.95 6.28
CA ASP A 133 -1.48 -7.48 5.86
C ASP A 133 -0.99 -6.60 4.68
N ILE A 134 0.18 -5.99 4.79
CA ILE A 134 0.72 -5.05 3.79
C ILE A 134 2.07 -5.59 3.32
N GLU A 135 2.24 -5.73 2.00
CA GLU A 135 3.48 -6.14 1.35
C GLU A 135 3.79 -5.16 0.20
N GLU A 136 4.87 -4.38 0.33
CA GLU A 136 5.22 -3.32 -0.62
C GLU A 136 6.68 -3.43 -1.08
N GLU A 137 6.91 -3.55 -2.40
CA GLU A 137 8.25 -3.65 -2.98
C GLU A 137 8.53 -2.54 -4.02
N THR A 138 9.51 -1.69 -3.72
CA THR A 138 9.97 -0.64 -4.62
C THR A 138 11.44 -0.77 -5.04
N GLU A 139 11.71 -0.99 -6.35
CA GLU A 139 13.10 -1.20 -6.82
C GLU A 139 13.93 0.12 -6.88
N LYS A 140 13.28 1.27 -7.11
CA LYS A 140 13.98 2.56 -7.37
C LYS A 140 13.18 3.82 -7.02
N GLY A 141 13.31 4.30 -5.79
CA GLY A 141 12.64 5.51 -5.32
C GLY A 141 11.15 5.27 -5.15
N GLY A 142 10.55 5.98 -4.21
CA GLY A 142 9.16 5.83 -3.79
C GLY A 142 9.12 5.97 -2.28
N ASP A 143 8.03 6.47 -1.75
CA ASP A 143 7.89 6.72 -0.32
C ASP A 143 6.69 5.88 0.16
N ILE A 144 6.87 5.17 1.28
CA ILE A 144 5.84 4.33 1.91
C ILE A 144 5.48 4.95 3.25
N GLU A 145 4.20 5.17 3.48
CA GLU A 145 3.65 5.72 4.74
C GLU A 145 2.47 4.85 5.21
N GLU A 146 2.60 4.24 6.39
CA GLU A 146 1.56 3.40 6.99
C GLU A 146 1.15 3.88 8.39
N GLU A 147 -0.15 4.04 8.64
CA GLU A 147 -0.72 4.29 9.97
C GLU A 147 -1.67 3.16 10.45
N THR A 148 -1.20 2.34 11.40
CA THR A 148 -2.00 1.24 11.98
C THR A 148 -2.39 1.44 13.46
N GLU A 149 -3.70 1.54 13.77
CA GLU A 149 -4.13 1.74 15.18
C GLU A 149 -4.02 0.45 16.03
N LYS A 150 -4.19 -0.74 15.42
CA LYS A 150 -4.29 -2.02 16.15
C LYS A 150 -3.89 -3.27 15.34
N GLY A 151 -2.60 -3.61 15.36
CA GLY A 151 -2.08 -4.84 14.79
C GLY A 151 -2.10 -4.81 13.27
N GLY A 152 -1.28 -5.64 12.67
CA GLY A 152 -1.06 -5.79 11.24
C GLY A 152 0.23 -6.59 11.07
N ASP A 153 0.43 -7.19 9.90
CA ASP A 153 1.72 -7.72 9.49
C ASP A 153 2.17 -6.88 8.28
N ILE A 154 3.34 -6.24 8.38
CA ILE A 154 3.81 -5.20 7.47
C ILE A 154 5.20 -5.60 6.95
N GLU A 155 5.37 -5.69 5.64
CA GLU A 155 6.64 -6.02 4.98
C GLU A 155 6.91 -5.00 3.87
N GLU A 156 7.95 -4.18 4.05
CA GLU A 156 8.30 -3.10 3.11
C GLU A 156 9.76 -3.22 2.65
N GLU A 157 9.98 -3.23 1.33
CA GLU A 157 11.33 -3.31 0.74
C GLU A 157 11.60 -2.19 -0.28
N ALA A 158 12.68 -1.43 -0.06
CA ALA A 158 13.19 -0.44 -1.01
C ALA A 158 14.66 -0.69 -1.46
N GLU A 159 14.89 -1.06 -2.73
CA GLU A 159 16.24 -1.41 -3.19
C GLU A 159 17.16 -0.18 -3.39
N LYS A 160 16.62 0.97 -3.84
CA LYS A 160 17.44 2.13 -4.27
C LYS A 160 16.77 3.50 -4.09
N GLY A 161 16.92 4.08 -2.91
CA GLY A 161 16.24 5.33 -2.58
C GLY A 161 14.77 5.04 -2.33
N GLY A 162 14.22 5.75 -1.36
CA GLY A 162 12.86 5.59 -0.88
C GLY A 162 12.88 5.60 0.64
N ASP A 163 11.94 6.30 1.23
CA ASP A 163 11.84 6.46 2.68
C ASP A 163 10.61 5.67 3.14
N ILE A 164 10.74 4.98 4.28
CA ILE A 164 9.69 4.17 4.90
C ILE A 164 9.33 4.86 6.22
N GLU A 165 8.04 5.17 6.42
CA GLU A 165 7.50 5.77 7.63
C GLU A 165 6.33 4.93 8.17
N GLU A 166 6.46 4.36 9.38
CA GLU A 166 5.43 3.52 10.02
C GLU A 166 4.99 4.09 11.38
N GLU A 167 3.67 4.18 11.61
CA GLU A 167 3.09 4.53 12.92
C GLU A 167 2.10 3.47 13.44
N THR A 168 2.55 2.63 14.38
CA THR A 168 1.67 1.65 15.07
C THR A 168 1.28 2.00 16.53
N GLU A 169 -0.03 2.13 16.83
CA GLU A 169 -0.47 2.37 18.23
C GLU A 169 -0.42 1.10 19.11
N LYS A 170 -0.65 -0.09 18.53
CA LYS A 170 -0.83 -1.34 19.30
C LYS A 170 -0.50 -2.66 18.56
N GLY A 171 0.73 -3.14 18.70
CA GLY A 171 1.09 -4.49 18.23
C GLY A 171 1.22 -4.52 16.72
N GLY A 172 1.91 -5.54 16.21
CA GLY A 172 2.17 -5.78 14.80
C GLY A 172 3.44 -6.61 14.68
N ASP A 173 3.66 -7.22 13.53
CA ASP A 173 4.97 -7.71 13.13
C ASP A 173 5.38 -6.87 11.89
N ILE A 174 6.44 -6.05 12.02
CA ILE A 174 6.93 -5.09 11.01
C ILE A 174 8.32 -5.55 10.55
N GLU A 175 8.52 -5.64 9.25
CA GLU A 175 9.80 -5.94 8.61
C GLU A 175 10.09 -4.91 7.51
N GLU A 176 11.12 -4.10 7.69
CA GLU A 176 11.47 -3.02 6.76
C GLU A 176 12.92 -3.15 6.29
N GLU A 177 13.15 -3.15 4.97
CA GLU A 177 14.49 -3.24 4.38
C GLU A 177 14.78 -2.13 3.35
N THR A 178 15.93 -1.45 3.51
CA THR A 178 16.48 -0.56 2.47
C THR A 178 17.92 -0.90 2.04
N GLU A 179 18.15 -1.22 0.75
CA GLU A 179 19.49 -1.68 0.32
C GLU A 179 20.47 -0.50 0.04
N LYS A 180 20.00 0.60 -0.59
CA LYS A 180 20.89 1.66 -1.12
C LYS A 180 20.35 3.08 -0.99
N GLY A 181 20.38 3.57 0.25
CA GLY A 181 19.90 4.92 0.57
C GLY A 181 18.38 4.92 0.61
N GLY A 182 17.85 5.72 1.53
CA GLY A 182 16.51 5.54 2.08
C GLY A 182 16.62 5.49 3.59
N ASP A 183 15.73 6.18 4.29
CA ASP A 183 15.68 6.21 5.74
C ASP A 183 14.41 5.44 6.19
N ILE A 184 14.53 4.75 7.33
CA ILE A 184 13.42 4.06 8.01
C ILE A 184 13.09 4.88 9.27
N GLU A 185 11.83 5.26 9.45
CA GLU A 185 11.30 5.92 10.65
C GLU A 185 10.09 5.15 11.20
N GLU A 186 10.18 4.65 12.45
CA GLU A 186 9.13 3.85 13.11
C GLU A 186 8.67 4.48 14.46
N GLU A 187 7.35 4.61 14.69
CA GLU A 187 6.78 5.00 15.99
C GLU A 187 5.76 3.96 16.53
N THR A 188 6.22 3.06 17.40
CA THR A 188 5.30 2.13 18.12
C THR A 188 4.92 2.54 19.56
N GLU A 189 3.63 2.73 19.87
CA GLU A 189 3.20 3.01 21.27
C GLU A 189 3.21 1.74 22.16
N LYS A 190 2.92 0.55 21.61
CA LYS A 190 2.70 -0.67 22.41
C LYS A 190 3.15 -2.01 21.78
N GLY A 191 4.46 -2.13 21.56
CA GLY A 191 5.15 -3.40 21.28
C GLY A 191 4.77 -4.02 19.93
N GLY A 192 5.50 -5.06 19.54
CA GLY A 192 5.42 -5.73 18.24
C GLY A 192 6.66 -6.61 18.05
N GLY A 193 6.78 -7.30 16.93
CA GLY A 193 8.09 -7.69 16.38
C GLY A 193 8.47 -6.62 15.36
N ILE A 194 9.66 -6.02 15.49
CA ILE A 194 10.17 -5.02 14.55
C ILE A 194 11.55 -5.50 14.11
N GLU A 195 11.75 -5.65 12.80
CA GLU A 195 13.02 -5.97 12.17
C GLU A 195 13.31 -4.95 11.07
N GLU A 196 14.36 -4.14 11.26
CA GLU A 196 14.73 -3.07 10.34
C GLU A 196 16.17 -3.26 9.85
N GLU A 197 16.39 -3.28 8.53
CA GLU A 197 17.72 -3.39 7.93
C GLU A 197 18.01 -2.29 6.91
N THR A 198 19.17 -1.62 7.03
CA THR A 198 19.69 -0.74 5.97
C THR A 198 21.14 -1.08 5.56
N GLU A 199 21.41 -1.36 4.27
CA GLU A 199 22.76 -1.83 3.86
C GLU A 199 23.74 -0.70 3.48
N LYS A 200 23.30 0.35 2.78
CA LYS A 200 24.21 1.37 2.20
C LYS A 200 23.65 2.79 2.19
N GLY A 201 23.77 3.45 3.34
CA GLY A 201 23.68 4.91 3.42
C GLY A 201 22.29 5.47 3.73
N GLY A 202 21.52 4.70 4.50
CA GLY A 202 20.26 5.08 5.16
C GLY A 202 20.39 5.21 6.68
N GLY A 203 19.41 5.81 7.32
CA GLY A 203 19.20 5.87 8.76
C GLY A 203 18.07 4.94 9.19
N ILE A 204 18.12 4.55 10.46
CA ILE A 204 17.02 3.96 11.20
C ILE A 204 16.75 4.94 12.36
N GLU A 205 15.52 5.45 12.49
CA GLU A 205 15.02 6.18 13.65
C GLU A 205 13.81 5.46 14.24
N GLU A 206 13.90 5.00 15.49
CA GLU A 206 12.86 4.20 16.18
C GLU A 206 12.41 4.88 17.49
N GLU A 207 11.10 4.98 17.72
CA GLU A 207 10.51 5.48 18.98
C GLU A 207 9.45 4.53 19.60
N THR A 208 9.87 3.51 20.37
CA THR A 208 8.91 2.66 21.11
C THR A 208 8.53 3.14 22.55
N GLU A 209 7.24 3.34 22.87
CA GLU A 209 6.82 3.64 24.26
C GLU A 209 6.82 2.38 25.17
N LYS A 210 6.36 1.22 24.66
CA LYS A 210 6.14 0.01 25.49
C LYS A 210 6.48 -1.33 24.81
N GLY A 211 7.76 -1.53 24.50
CA GLY A 211 8.50 -2.80 24.37
C GLY A 211 7.95 -3.87 23.43
N GLY A 212 8.73 -4.25 22.42
CA GLY A 212 8.56 -5.41 21.54
C GLY A 212 9.78 -6.34 21.53
N GLY A 213 9.92 -7.16 20.49
CA GLY A 213 11.23 -7.63 20.04
C GLY A 213 11.67 -6.71 18.93
N ILE A 214 12.81 -6.03 19.09
CA ILE A 214 13.35 -5.07 18.12
C ILE A 214 14.72 -5.58 17.69
N GLU A 215 14.92 -5.76 16.38
CA GLU A 215 16.20 -6.10 15.76
C GLU A 215 16.53 -5.07 14.68
N GLU A 216 17.60 -4.30 14.87
CA GLU A 216 17.99 -3.23 13.93
C GLU A 216 19.40 -3.50 13.40
N GLU A 217 19.58 -3.50 12.08
CA GLU A 217 20.88 -3.64 11.44
C GLU A 217 21.17 -2.49 10.47
N THR A 218 22.36 -1.90 10.58
CA THR A 218 22.87 -1.00 9.54
C THR A 218 24.27 -1.35 9.07
N GLU A 219 24.49 -1.36 7.75
CA GLU A 219 25.79 -1.52 7.14
C GLU A 219 26.31 -0.21 6.46
N LYS A 220 27.65 -0.10 6.35
CA LYS A 220 28.39 0.78 5.41
C LYS A 220 27.92 2.23 5.25
N GLY A 221 27.52 2.90 6.32
CA GLY A 221 27.34 4.36 6.29
C GLY A 221 26.11 4.87 7.01
N GLY A 222 25.24 3.98 7.45
CA GLY A 222 24.04 4.32 8.20
C GLY A 222 24.25 4.68 9.67
N GLY A 223 23.19 5.26 10.22
CA GLY A 223 23.02 5.58 11.64
C GLY A 223 21.79 4.86 12.18
N ILE A 224 21.80 4.61 13.48
CA ILE A 224 20.67 4.10 14.25
C ILE A 224 20.44 5.13 15.37
N GLU A 225 19.23 5.65 15.50
CA GLU A 225 18.76 6.46 16.63
C GLU A 225 17.51 5.81 17.24
N GLU A 226 17.62 5.27 18.47
CA GLU A 226 16.54 4.54 19.17
C GLU A 226 16.14 5.25 20.48
N GLU A 227 14.83 5.39 20.74
CA GLU A 227 14.27 5.85 22.02
C GLU A 227 13.18 4.92 22.62
N THR A 228 13.55 3.78 23.21
CA THR A 228 12.57 2.96 23.97
C THR A 228 12.26 3.47 25.41
N GLU A 229 10.99 3.76 25.75
CA GLU A 229 10.60 4.19 27.12
C GLU A 229 10.52 3.02 28.13
N LYS A 230 9.93 1.86 27.74
CA LYS A 230 9.66 0.74 28.67
C LYS A 230 9.67 -0.67 28.04
N GLY A 231 10.64 -1.50 28.42
CA GLY A 231 10.57 -2.96 28.24
C GLY A 231 11.30 -3.43 26.98
N GLY A 232 10.95 -4.59 26.44
CA GLY A 232 11.49 -5.12 25.18
C GLY A 232 12.78 -5.96 25.25
N GLY A 233 13.01 -6.77 24.21
CA GLY A 233 14.32 -7.31 23.87
C GLY A 233 14.81 -6.57 22.64
N ILE A 234 16.01 -5.98 22.71
CA ILE A 234 16.57 -5.11 21.67
C ILE A 234 17.92 -5.69 21.26
N GLU A 235 18.14 -5.85 19.96
CA GLU A 235 19.42 -6.23 19.35
C GLU A 235 19.78 -5.27 18.21
N GLU A 236 20.77 -4.40 18.43
CA GLU A 236 21.29 -3.48 17.39
C GLU A 236 22.67 -3.96 16.86
N GLU A 237 22.87 -3.93 15.53
CA GLU A 237 24.18 -4.13 14.91
C GLU A 237 24.53 -3.06 13.84
N THR A 238 25.55 -2.23 14.11
CA THR A 238 26.13 -1.34 13.08
C THR A 238 27.47 -1.87 12.54
N LYS A 239 27.52 -2.27 11.26
CA LYS A 239 28.74 -2.74 10.57
C LYS A 239 29.40 -1.63 9.74
N LYS A 240 30.72 -1.40 9.94
CA LYS A 240 31.51 -0.32 9.31
C LYS A 240 32.53 -0.78 8.27
#